data_AF-A0A357N9P6-F1
#
_entry.id   AF-A0A357N9P6-F1
#
_cell.length_a   1.000
_cell.length_b   1.000
_cell.length_c   1.000
_cell.angle_alpha   90.00
_cell.angle_beta   90.00
_cell.angle_gamma   90.00
#
_symmetry.space_group_name_H-M   'P 1'
#
loop_
_entity.id
_entity.type
_entity.pdbx_description
1 polymer ?
#
loop_
_entity_poly.entity_id
_entity_poly.type
_entity_poly.pdbx_seq_one_letter_code
_entity_poly.pdbx_strand_id
1 'polypeptide(L)'
;AEDRERFDQLLTRLNIPRPRGTTVFTVEAAVAAAEKIGYPVVVRPSYVLGGRAMEIVFQQKELEAYMTWAVQVTPDHPVLVDKYLMGLEVEVDAICDGESVLIPGIMEHVERAGVHSGDSIA
;
A
#
# COMPACT_ATOMS: atom_id res chain seq x y z
N ALA A 1 -8.00 13.63 -1.15
CA ALA A 1 -7.28 12.46 -0.66
C ALA A 1 -8.11 11.85 0.46
N GLU A 2 -8.38 10.55 0.40
CA GLU A 2 -9.05 9.84 1.49
C GLU A 2 -8.18 9.84 2.75
N ASP A 3 -8.82 10.01 3.92
CA ASP A 3 -8.14 10.07 5.21
C ASP A 3 -7.73 8.66 5.66
N ARG A 4 -6.45 8.32 5.45
CA ARG A 4 -5.89 7.01 5.79
C ARG A 4 -5.83 6.74 7.29
N GLU A 5 -5.67 7.77 8.12
CA GLU A 5 -5.65 7.57 9.57
C GLU A 5 -7.03 7.12 10.05
N ARG A 6 -8.08 7.73 9.52
CA ARG A 6 -9.46 7.28 9.75
C ARG A 6 -9.73 5.87 9.25
N PHE A 7 -9.24 5.54 8.05
CA PHE A 7 -9.35 4.19 7.52
C PHE A 7 -8.64 3.18 8.43
N ASP A 8 -7.46 3.53 8.92
CA ASP A 8 -6.69 2.69 9.82
C ASP A 8 -7.39 2.46 11.15
N GLN A 9 -7.96 3.51 11.75
CA GLN A 9 -8.75 3.39 12.98
C GLN A 9 -9.98 2.50 12.77
N LEU A 10 -10.63 2.58 11.61
CA LEU A 10 -11.78 1.76 11.27
C LEU A 10 -11.41 0.27 11.20
N LEU A 11 -10.34 -0.08 10.47
CA LEU A 11 -9.88 -1.47 10.37
C LEU A 11 -9.52 -2.05 11.73
N THR A 12 -8.83 -1.27 12.57
CA THR A 12 -8.50 -1.67 13.95
C THR A 12 -9.76 -1.91 14.78
N ARG A 13 -10.75 -0.99 14.72
CA ARG A 13 -12.02 -1.13 15.43
C ARG A 13 -12.81 -2.37 15.01
N LEU A 14 -12.76 -2.72 13.72
CA LEU A 14 -13.44 -3.89 13.15
C LEU A 14 -12.62 -5.19 13.25
N ASN A 15 -11.41 -5.14 13.83
CA ASN A 15 -10.49 -6.28 13.92
C ASN A 15 -10.19 -6.92 12.55
N ILE A 16 -10.09 -6.09 11.51
CA ILE A 16 -9.71 -6.53 10.17
C ILE A 16 -8.17 -6.53 10.08
N PRO A 17 -7.53 -7.66 9.71
CA PRO A 17 -6.09 -7.73 9.60
C PRO A 17 -5.57 -6.84 8.48
N ARG A 18 -4.40 -6.22 8.71
CA ARG A 18 -3.70 -5.42 7.70
C ARG A 18 -2.20 -5.66 7.75
N PRO A 19 -1.46 -5.42 6.65
CA PRO A 19 -0.01 -5.41 6.69
C PRO A 19 0.49 -4.40 7.72
N ARG A 20 1.61 -4.73 8.35
CA ARG A 20 2.32 -3.78 9.21
C ARG A 20 2.96 -2.73 8.32
N GLY A 21 2.76 -1.46 8.66
CA GLY A 21 3.26 -0.36 7.85
C GLY A 21 3.47 0.91 8.65
N THR A 22 4.17 1.86 8.05
CA THR A 22 4.34 3.19 8.61
C THR A 22 4.56 4.23 7.52
N THR A 23 4.17 5.45 7.84
CA THR A 23 4.38 6.64 7.02
C THR A 23 5.73 7.25 7.37
N VAL A 24 6.53 7.59 6.36
CA VAL A 24 7.88 8.16 6.50
C VAL A 24 8.10 9.31 5.53
N PHE A 25 9.02 10.21 5.88
CA PHE A 25 9.34 11.40 5.07
C PHE A 25 10.80 11.43 4.61
N THR A 26 11.68 10.67 5.27
CA THR A 26 13.12 10.68 4.98
C THR A 26 13.63 9.29 4.67
N VAL A 27 14.78 9.22 4.00
CA VAL A 27 15.45 7.97 3.67
C VAL A 27 15.76 7.17 4.94
N GLU A 28 16.29 7.83 5.96
CA GLU A 28 16.68 7.22 7.23
C GLU A 28 15.46 6.63 7.96
N ALA A 29 14.34 7.35 7.97
CA ALA A 29 13.09 6.88 8.55
C ALA A 29 12.55 5.67 7.79
N ALA A 30 12.66 5.65 6.45
CA ALA A 30 12.26 4.52 5.63
C ALA A 30 13.10 3.26 5.90
N VAL A 31 14.43 3.40 6.00
CA VAL A 31 15.33 2.28 6.33
C VAL A 31 14.99 1.70 7.70
N ALA A 32 14.87 2.56 8.73
CA ALA A 32 14.52 2.11 10.08
C ALA A 32 13.13 1.43 10.11
N ALA A 33 12.17 1.93 9.33
CA ALA A 33 10.86 1.30 9.18
C ALA A 33 10.97 -0.09 8.54
N ALA A 34 11.70 -0.21 7.45
CA ALA A 34 11.87 -1.48 6.73
C ALA A 34 12.64 -2.52 7.54
N GLU A 35 13.63 -2.13 8.35
CA GLU A 35 14.31 -3.04 9.28
C GLU A 35 13.35 -3.58 10.35
N LYS A 36 12.48 -2.73 10.89
CA LYS A 36 11.48 -3.11 11.90
C LYS A 36 10.36 -4.00 11.33
N ILE A 37 9.97 -3.75 10.09
CA ILE A 37 8.90 -4.49 9.37
C ILE A 37 9.46 -5.81 8.81
N GLY A 38 10.70 -5.79 8.33
CA GLY A 38 11.37 -6.87 7.61
C GLY A 38 11.06 -6.88 6.11
N TYR A 39 12.10 -6.99 5.27
CA TYR A 39 11.97 -7.13 3.82
C TYR A 39 11.30 -8.45 3.39
N PRO A 40 10.71 -8.54 2.18
CA PRO A 40 10.42 -7.43 1.28
C PRO A 40 9.34 -6.49 1.84
N VAL A 41 9.40 -5.23 1.41
CA VAL A 41 8.43 -4.16 1.73
C VAL A 41 7.88 -3.55 0.44
N VAL A 42 6.67 -3.00 0.48
CA VAL A 42 6.11 -2.19 -0.60
C VAL A 42 6.21 -0.72 -0.22
N VAL A 43 6.79 0.08 -1.11
CA VAL A 43 6.86 1.53 -0.96
C VAL A 43 5.80 2.20 -1.82
N ARG A 44 5.04 3.13 -1.25
CA ARG A 44 3.90 3.76 -1.91
C ARG A 44 3.86 5.26 -1.60
N PRO A 45 3.99 6.16 -2.58
CA PRO A 45 3.86 7.58 -2.32
C PRO A 45 2.41 7.93 -1.96
N SER A 46 2.19 8.89 -1.06
CA SER A 46 0.85 9.22 -0.59
C SER A 46 -0.03 9.95 -1.62
N TYR A 47 0.54 10.47 -2.71
CA TYR A 47 -0.13 11.41 -3.62
C TYR A 47 -0.19 10.95 -5.10
N VAL A 48 -0.23 9.63 -5.36
CA VAL A 48 -0.34 9.12 -6.73
C VAL A 48 -1.67 8.40 -6.95
N LEU A 49 -2.42 8.86 -7.96
CA LEU A 49 -3.60 8.16 -8.50
C LEU A 49 -3.12 7.07 -9.47
N GLY A 50 -3.63 5.85 -9.31
CA GLY A 50 -3.33 4.71 -10.19
C GLY A 50 -2.00 4.02 -9.91
N GLY A 51 -1.52 4.04 -8.65
CA GLY A 51 -0.39 3.19 -8.21
C GLY A 51 0.96 3.44 -8.88
N ARG A 52 1.09 4.52 -9.64
CA ARG A 52 2.34 4.89 -10.31
C ARG A 52 3.43 5.08 -9.27
N ALA A 53 4.60 4.50 -9.53
CA ALA A 53 5.76 4.51 -8.64
C ALA A 53 5.56 3.79 -7.29
N MET A 54 4.65 2.81 -7.20
CA MET A 54 4.75 1.79 -6.17
C MET A 54 5.83 0.78 -6.55
N GLU A 55 6.63 0.35 -5.58
CA GLU A 55 7.72 -0.61 -5.82
C GLU A 55 7.78 -1.65 -4.69
N ILE A 56 8.07 -2.90 -5.05
CA ILE A 56 8.38 -3.96 -4.08
C ILE A 56 9.90 -3.96 -3.93
N VAL A 57 10.35 -3.68 -2.71
CA VAL A 57 11.75 -3.51 -2.38
C VAL A 57 12.22 -4.70 -1.55
N PHE A 58 13.30 -5.34 -1.98
CA PHE A 58 13.80 -6.58 -1.38
C PHE A 58 14.99 -6.36 -0.44
N GLN A 59 15.65 -5.20 -0.54
CA GLN A 59 16.83 -4.87 0.26
C GLN A 59 16.98 -3.37 0.47
N GLN A 60 17.79 -3.00 1.46
CA GLN A 60 18.03 -1.62 1.86
C GLN A 60 18.55 -0.73 0.72
N LYS A 61 19.47 -1.23 -0.11
CA LYS A 61 20.06 -0.43 -1.21
C LYS A 61 18.99 0.03 -2.22
N GLU A 62 18.03 -0.83 -2.51
CA GLU A 62 16.89 -0.51 -3.38
C GLU A 62 15.97 0.52 -2.72
N LEU A 63 15.72 0.38 -1.40
CA LEU A 63 14.93 1.33 -0.64
C LEU A 63 15.54 2.74 -0.64
N GLU A 64 16.84 2.84 -0.42
CA GLU A 64 17.56 4.11 -0.41
C GLU A 64 17.50 4.80 -1.78
N ALA A 65 17.67 4.03 -2.87
CA ALA A 65 17.57 4.54 -4.22
C ALA A 65 16.16 5.07 -4.52
N TYR A 66 15.13 4.29 -4.17
CA TYR A 66 13.74 4.70 -4.33
C TYR A 66 13.43 5.97 -3.54
N MET A 67 13.78 6.01 -2.25
CA MET A 67 13.45 7.13 -1.37
C MET A 67 14.19 8.40 -1.79
N THR A 68 15.44 8.30 -2.25
CA THR A 68 16.18 9.45 -2.79
C THR A 68 15.47 10.07 -3.98
N TRP A 69 14.96 9.23 -4.90
CA TRP A 69 14.17 9.69 -6.02
C TRP A 69 12.81 10.26 -5.57
N ALA A 70 12.07 9.55 -4.71
CA ALA A 70 10.73 9.94 -4.27
C ALA A 70 10.73 11.27 -3.51
N VAL A 71 11.70 11.50 -2.62
CA VAL A 71 11.86 12.75 -1.87
C VAL A 71 12.20 13.92 -2.80
N GLN A 72 12.94 13.70 -3.89
CA GLN A 72 13.24 14.75 -4.87
C GLN A 72 12.01 15.16 -5.69
N VAL A 73 11.17 14.19 -6.07
CA VAL A 73 9.99 14.43 -6.91
C VAL A 73 8.84 15.03 -6.09
N THR A 74 8.69 14.59 -4.84
CA THR A 74 7.59 15.02 -3.95
C THR A 74 8.07 15.20 -2.50
N PRO A 75 8.77 16.32 -2.18
CA PRO A 75 9.40 16.52 -0.88
C PRO A 75 8.41 16.58 0.30
N ASP A 76 7.23 17.17 0.06
CA ASP A 76 6.21 17.40 1.10
C ASP A 76 5.24 16.23 1.24
N HIS A 77 5.38 15.18 0.43
CA HIS A 77 4.47 14.05 0.44
C HIS A 77 5.14 12.83 1.09
N PRO A 78 4.51 12.25 2.13
CA PRO A 78 5.07 11.06 2.74
C PRO A 78 5.04 9.85 1.81
N VAL A 79 5.96 8.92 2.07
CA VAL A 79 5.96 7.58 1.50
C VAL A 79 5.48 6.60 2.57
N LEU A 80 4.65 5.64 2.18
CA LEU A 80 4.27 4.53 3.04
C LEU A 80 5.20 3.35 2.77
N VAL A 81 5.69 2.75 3.85
CA VAL A 81 6.48 1.52 3.83
C VAL A 81 5.65 0.45 4.51
N ASP A 82 5.13 -0.50 3.72
CA ASP A 82 4.28 -1.59 4.18
C ASP A 82 4.97 -2.94 4.03
N LYS A 83 4.61 -3.90 4.89
CA LYS A 83 5.03 -5.28 4.68
C LYS A 83 4.44 -5.79 3.38
N TYR A 84 5.30 -6.28 2.48
CA TYR A 84 4.82 -6.96 1.29
C TYR A 84 4.18 -8.30 1.68
N LEU A 85 2.94 -8.49 1.26
CA LEU A 85 2.18 -9.72 1.46
C LEU A 85 2.18 -10.49 0.14
N MET A 86 2.87 -11.63 0.12
CA MET A 86 2.77 -12.54 -1.01
C MET A 86 1.47 -13.33 -0.92
N GLY A 87 0.63 -13.22 -1.94
CA GLY A 87 -0.64 -13.93 -1.97
C GLY A 87 -1.46 -13.62 -3.21
N LEU A 88 -2.68 -14.15 -3.20
CA LEU A 88 -3.72 -13.80 -4.16
C LEU A 88 -4.23 -12.38 -3.86
N GLU A 89 -4.44 -11.59 -4.89
CA GLU A 89 -5.13 -10.30 -4.80
C GLU A 89 -6.58 -10.48 -5.24
N VAL A 90 -7.50 -9.90 -4.47
CA VAL A 90 -8.93 -9.99 -4.72
C VAL A 90 -9.56 -8.61 -4.57
N GLU A 91 -10.35 -8.22 -5.55
CA GLU A 91 -11.17 -7.02 -5.52
C GLU A 91 -12.65 -7.37 -5.32
N VAL A 92 -13.33 -6.57 -4.51
CA VAL A 92 -14.74 -6.77 -4.17
C VAL A 92 -15.47 -5.45 -4.40
N ASP A 93 -16.41 -5.47 -5.33
CA ASP A 93 -17.35 -4.36 -5.52
C ASP A 93 -18.56 -4.56 -4.61
N ALA A 94 -19.05 -3.47 -4.02
CA ALA A 94 -20.18 -3.49 -3.10
C ALA A 94 -21.07 -2.25 -3.26
N ILE A 95 -22.38 -2.44 -3.13
CA ILE A 95 -23.38 -1.38 -3.06
C ILE A 95 -24.15 -1.54 -1.75
N CYS A 96 -24.25 -0.47 -0.96
CA CYS A 96 -24.96 -0.46 0.32
C CYS A 96 -25.98 0.67 0.33
N ASP A 97 -27.23 0.35 0.68
CA ASP A 97 -28.32 1.33 0.85
C ASP A 97 -28.48 1.82 2.31
N GLY A 98 -27.66 1.29 3.22
CA GLY A 98 -27.70 1.58 4.66
C GLY A 98 -28.35 0.48 5.51
N GLU A 99 -29.14 -0.41 4.91
CA GLU A 99 -29.77 -1.57 5.57
C GLU A 99 -29.27 -2.90 5.01
N SER A 100 -29.03 -2.96 3.70
CA SER A 100 -28.59 -4.11 2.95
C SER A 100 -27.31 -3.84 2.16
N VAL A 101 -26.53 -4.90 1.92
CA VAL A 101 -25.30 -4.84 1.12
C VAL A 101 -25.41 -5.85 -0.01
N LEU A 102 -25.32 -5.36 -1.25
CA LEU A 102 -25.19 -6.17 -2.46
C LEU A 102 -23.72 -6.25 -2.87
N ILE A 103 -23.22 -7.47 -3.09
CA ILE A 103 -21.88 -7.72 -3.64
C ILE A 103 -22.03 -8.18 -5.09
N PRO A 104 -21.98 -7.29 -6.10
CA PRO A 104 -22.14 -7.66 -7.50
C PRO A 104 -20.98 -8.48 -8.07
N GLY A 105 -19.77 -8.36 -7.50
CA GLY A 105 -18.58 -9.01 -8.05
C GLY A 105 -17.50 -9.25 -7.00
N ILE A 106 -16.87 -10.41 -7.09
CA ILE A 106 -15.62 -10.76 -6.41
C ILE A 106 -14.68 -11.23 -7.53
N MET A 107 -13.59 -10.50 -7.73
CA MET A 107 -12.65 -10.70 -8.82
C MET A 107 -11.29 -11.06 -8.23
N GLU A 108 -10.74 -12.19 -8.65
CA GLU A 108 -9.37 -12.59 -8.32
C GLU A 108 -8.45 -12.13 -9.44
N HIS A 109 -7.39 -11.40 -9.10
CA HIS A 109 -6.41 -10.99 -10.11
C HIS A 109 -5.56 -12.19 -10.52
N VAL A 110 -5.27 -12.30 -11.82
CA VAL A 110 -4.38 -13.35 -12.33
C VAL A 110 -2.94 -13.09 -11.86
N GLU A 111 -2.54 -11.82 -11.83
CA GLU A 111 -1.29 -11.38 -11.25
C GLU A 111 -1.32 -11.42 -9.72
N ARG A 112 -0.14 -11.60 -9.11
CA ARG A 112 0.00 -11.61 -7.66
C ARG A 112 -0.11 -10.21 -7.09
N ALA A 113 -0.45 -10.15 -5.80
CA ALA A 113 -0.40 -8.92 -5.02
C ALA A 113 0.86 -8.10 -5.33
N GLY A 114 0.69 -6.83 -5.69
CA GLY A 114 1.79 -5.92 -5.99
C GLY A 114 2.04 -5.62 -7.48
N VAL A 115 1.27 -6.23 -8.38
CA VAL A 115 0.99 -5.63 -9.70
C VAL A 115 -0.22 -4.70 -9.52
N HIS A 116 -0.18 -3.50 -10.09
CA HIS A 116 -1.28 -2.56 -9.92
C HIS A 116 -2.57 -3.14 -10.53
N SER A 117 -3.71 -3.00 -9.88
CA SER A 117 -4.96 -3.60 -10.35
C SER A 117 -5.43 -3.10 -11.71
N GLY A 118 -5.13 -1.84 -12.04
CA GLY A 118 -5.36 -1.28 -13.38
C GLY A 118 -4.44 -1.83 -14.48
N ASP A 119 -3.35 -2.52 -14.10
CA ASP A 119 -2.43 -3.21 -15.00
C ASP A 119 -2.56 -4.75 -14.89
N SER A 120 -3.44 -5.23 -14.01
CA SER A 120 -3.72 -6.65 -13.80
C SER A 120 -4.85 -7.09 -14.72
N ILE A 121 -4.76 -8.32 -15.22
CA ILE A 121 -5.86 -8.93 -15.96
C ILE A 121 -6.79 -9.54 -14.91
N ALA A 122 -7.99 -8.95 -14.82
CA ALA A 122 -9.11 -9.47 -14.02
C ALA A 122 -10.00 -10.39 -14.86
#